data_AF-A0A318ZS69-F1
#
_entry.id   AF-A0A318ZS69-F1
#
_cell.length_a   1.000
_cell.length_b   1.000
_cell.length_c   1.000
_cell.angle_alpha   90.00
_cell.angle_beta   90.00
_cell.angle_gamma   90.00
#
_symmetry.space_group_name_H-M   'P 1'
#
loop_
_entity.id
_entity.type
_entity.pdbx_description
1 polymer ?
#
loop_
_entity_poly.entity_id
_entity_poly.type
_entity_poly.pdbx_seq_one_letter_code
_entity_poly.pdbx_strand_id
1 'polypeptide(L)'
;MMSGFGVNTFCLVNAEGKRHYVKFHFNPELGVHSLVWDEALKIAGQDPDFHRKDLMDAIDAGQYPRWKFGIQVIPEEKMNDFEFDIEDATKIWPEELVPIQYIGQLELNRNIDEYFTQTEQVAFCTSHLVPGIDFSNDPLLQGRNFSYFDTQLSRLGPNWEELPINRPVCPYMSLVNRDGAMKHRITKGKVNYWPNRYSTNPPTAPEKGGFATYPEKQQGFKTRGLSDKFNEHFNQAQLFYNSLSPIEKQHVAKAFSFELDHCDEEIVYKRLSERLAVVDLELAKTVAKNVGGDTPTEAGKPNHGKTSKGLSQLEYLSDEAQIATRRIAILIADGFDYESYVKMKEALQKQNAFVFTIGSQRQGVTAESGEKVTPDHHFPGMRSTLFDAVFVPGGKHMAILAKNGIAKYWITESFAHLKPIAGINEAVDFIRKQINLDAVEHAASGEVVESYGVVTGRGSPAELLQPSSEIGRDSKGFLDRFIWQISRHRNWQRELDGLVDEIAA
;
A
#
# COMPACT_ATOMS: atom_id res chain seq x y z
N MET A 1 -0.41 3.81 -1.31
CA MET A 1 -0.32 3.13 -2.62
C MET A 1 -0.66 1.64 -2.46
N MET A 2 -1.93 1.31 -2.21
CA MET A 2 -2.37 -0.08 -1.97
C MET A 2 -3.81 -0.29 -2.44
N SER A 3 -4.16 -1.53 -2.79
CA SER A 3 -5.53 -1.92 -3.10
C SER A 3 -6.37 -2.09 -1.83
N GLY A 4 -7.69 -2.03 -1.98
CA GLY A 4 -8.66 -2.30 -0.92
C GLY A 4 -9.71 -3.31 -1.39
N PHE A 5 -10.12 -4.21 -0.49
CA PHE A 5 -11.05 -5.30 -0.80
C PHE A 5 -12.15 -5.38 0.24
N GLY A 6 -13.39 -5.64 -0.19
CA GLY A 6 -14.49 -5.97 0.72
C GLY A 6 -14.29 -7.32 1.43
N VAL A 7 -13.45 -8.19 0.86
CA VAL A 7 -13.13 -9.56 1.26
C VAL A 7 -14.33 -10.50 1.26
N ASN A 8 -15.38 -10.23 2.03
CA ASN A 8 -16.57 -11.07 2.05
C ASN A 8 -17.39 -10.93 0.77
N THR A 9 -18.18 -11.97 0.48
CA THR A 9 -19.19 -11.89 -0.59
C THR A 9 -20.42 -11.18 -0.06
N PHE A 10 -20.87 -10.14 -0.76
CA PHE A 10 -22.14 -9.45 -0.50
C PHE A 10 -23.15 -9.79 -1.59
N CYS A 11 -24.35 -9.26 -1.49
CA CYS A 11 -25.37 -9.37 -2.52
C CYS A 11 -25.81 -7.99 -3.02
N LEU A 12 -26.05 -7.86 -4.32
CA LEU A 12 -26.77 -6.73 -4.91
C LEU A 12 -28.15 -7.22 -5.35
N VAL A 13 -29.19 -6.47 -4.98
CA VAL A 13 -30.58 -6.77 -5.34
C VAL A 13 -31.12 -5.62 -6.19
N ASN A 14 -31.48 -5.92 -7.44
CA ASN A 14 -32.00 -4.90 -8.35
C ASN A 14 -33.50 -4.61 -8.12
N ALA A 15 -34.04 -3.64 -8.85
CA ALA A 15 -35.45 -3.24 -8.74
C ALA A 15 -36.46 -4.34 -9.14
N GLU A 16 -36.04 -5.36 -9.90
CA GLU A 16 -36.86 -6.53 -10.25
C GLU A 16 -36.81 -7.62 -9.16
N GLY A 17 -36.05 -7.39 -8.07
CA GLY A 17 -35.82 -8.37 -7.01
C GLY A 17 -34.83 -9.47 -7.37
N LYS A 18 -34.02 -9.31 -8.43
CA LYS A 18 -32.98 -10.28 -8.81
C LYS A 18 -31.70 -10.04 -8.01
N ARG A 19 -31.21 -11.10 -7.37
CA ARG A 19 -29.97 -11.11 -6.58
C ARG A 19 -28.76 -11.45 -7.45
N HIS A 20 -27.65 -10.79 -7.16
CA HIS A 20 -26.32 -11.13 -7.66
C HIS A 20 -25.33 -11.13 -6.50
N TYR A 21 -24.36 -12.04 -6.51
CA TYR A 21 -23.26 -12.02 -5.55
C TYR A 21 -22.19 -11.04 -6.01
N VAL A 22 -21.60 -10.30 -5.07
CA VAL A 22 -20.64 -9.23 -5.36
C VAL A 22 -19.42 -9.26 -4.44
N LYS A 23 -18.25 -8.94 -5.00
CA LYS A 23 -17.06 -8.53 -4.24
C LYS A 23 -16.67 -7.11 -4.64
N PHE A 24 -16.31 -6.29 -3.66
CA PHE A 24 -15.94 -4.89 -3.83
C PHE A 24 -14.42 -4.71 -3.88
N HIS A 25 -13.94 -3.85 -4.78
CA HIS A 25 -12.53 -3.59 -5.05
C HIS A 25 -12.25 -2.08 -5.12
N PHE A 26 -11.11 -1.66 -4.57
CA PHE A 26 -10.56 -0.32 -4.67
C PHE A 26 -9.14 -0.40 -5.22
N ASN A 27 -8.93 0.06 -6.45
CA ASN A 27 -7.62 -0.03 -7.10
C ASN A 27 -6.97 1.36 -7.17
N PRO A 28 -5.78 1.55 -6.57
CA PRO A 28 -5.15 2.87 -6.47
C PRO A 28 -4.70 3.40 -7.83
N GLU A 29 -4.94 4.68 -8.10
CA GLU A 29 -4.48 5.29 -9.35
C GLU A 29 -2.96 5.54 -9.39
N LEU A 30 -2.32 5.63 -8.21
CA LEU A 30 -0.86 5.73 -8.07
C LEU A 30 -0.14 4.37 -8.21
N GLY A 31 -0.89 3.27 -8.41
CA GLY A 31 -0.37 1.91 -8.40
C GLY A 31 -0.18 1.32 -7.01
N VAL A 32 0.33 0.08 -6.97
CA VAL A 32 0.59 -0.69 -5.75
C VAL A 32 2.10 -0.77 -5.54
N HIS A 33 2.56 -0.28 -4.38
CA HIS A 33 3.98 -0.13 -4.07
C HIS A 33 4.23 -0.52 -2.61
N SER A 34 5.39 -1.14 -2.33
CA SER A 34 5.71 -1.70 -1.01
C SER A 34 7.14 -1.35 -0.58
N LEU A 35 7.33 -1.16 0.74
CA LEU A 35 8.66 -1.02 1.34
C LEU A 35 9.41 -2.36 1.33
N VAL A 36 10.73 -2.32 1.48
CA VAL A 36 11.54 -3.51 1.81
C VAL A 36 11.66 -3.67 3.32
N TRP A 37 11.93 -4.88 3.81
CA TRP A 37 11.78 -5.20 5.23
C TRP A 37 12.69 -4.40 6.18
N ASP A 38 13.99 -4.32 5.90
CA ASP A 38 14.94 -3.54 6.72
C ASP A 38 14.53 -2.06 6.81
N GLU A 39 14.08 -1.50 5.69
CA GLU A 39 13.57 -0.14 5.62
C GLU A 39 12.30 0.03 6.48
N ALA A 40 11.34 -0.90 6.37
CA ALA A 40 10.10 -0.85 7.14
C ALA A 40 10.36 -0.90 8.65
N LEU A 41 11.27 -1.77 9.10
CA LEU A 41 11.69 -1.85 10.51
C LEU A 41 12.35 -0.54 10.98
N LYS A 42 13.25 0.02 10.17
CA LYS A 42 13.91 1.30 10.47
C LYS A 42 12.91 2.44 10.55
N ILE A 43 11.96 2.52 9.61
CA ILE A 43 10.90 3.53 9.62
C ILE A 43 10.05 3.41 10.89
N ALA A 44 9.68 2.20 11.31
CA ALA A 44 8.88 1.99 12.52
C ALA A 44 9.53 2.58 13.78
N GLY A 45 10.87 2.68 13.85
CA GLY A 45 11.59 3.37 14.92
C GLY A 45 11.88 4.85 14.64
N GLN A 46 12.20 5.20 13.40
CA GLN A 46 12.63 6.55 13.00
C GLN A 46 11.46 7.53 12.84
N ASP A 47 10.34 7.06 12.31
CA ASP A 47 9.11 7.82 12.07
C ASP A 47 7.89 6.89 12.15
N PRO A 48 7.40 6.56 13.36
CA PRO A 48 6.24 5.67 13.53
C PRO A 48 4.94 6.26 12.95
N ASP A 49 4.94 7.55 12.59
CA ASP A 49 3.83 8.25 11.95
C ASP A 49 3.98 8.34 10.42
N PHE A 50 4.92 7.60 9.81
CA PHE A 50 5.27 7.72 8.38
C PHE A 50 4.05 7.73 7.45
N HIS A 51 3.19 6.70 7.53
CA HIS A 51 1.98 6.61 6.69
C HIS A 51 0.92 7.67 7.03
N ARG A 52 0.84 8.10 8.30
CA ARG A 52 -0.09 9.16 8.72
C ARG A 52 0.32 10.49 8.10
N LYS A 53 1.62 10.82 8.18
CA LYS A 53 2.19 12.04 7.60
C LYS A 53 2.13 12.02 6.07
N ASP A 54 2.46 10.89 5.44
CA ASP A 54 2.35 10.71 3.99
C ASP A 54 0.95 11.08 3.47
N LEU A 55 -0.10 10.52 4.09
CA LEU A 55 -1.48 10.82 3.71
C LEU A 55 -1.85 12.30 3.94
N MET A 56 -1.49 12.85 5.10
CA MET A 56 -1.83 14.23 5.45
C MET A 56 -1.11 15.24 4.54
N ASP A 57 0.20 15.06 4.33
CA ASP A 57 1.03 15.92 3.47
C ASP A 57 0.52 15.91 2.02
N ALA A 58 0.15 14.74 1.50
CA ALA A 58 -0.41 14.61 0.15
C ALA A 58 -1.71 15.40 -0.01
N ILE A 59 -2.62 15.29 0.96
CA ILE A 59 -3.88 16.03 0.96
C ILE A 59 -3.65 17.53 1.11
N ASP A 60 -2.78 17.96 2.03
CA ASP A 60 -2.48 19.39 2.25
C ASP A 60 -1.81 20.03 1.02
N ALA A 61 -1.05 19.25 0.24
CA ALA A 61 -0.45 19.69 -1.02
C ALA A 61 -1.41 19.65 -2.22
N GLY A 62 -2.68 19.27 -2.03
CA GLY A 62 -3.67 19.14 -3.11
C GLY A 62 -3.46 17.91 -4.00
N GLN A 63 -2.59 16.97 -3.58
CA GLN A 63 -2.30 15.73 -4.28
C GLN A 63 -3.19 14.61 -3.74
N TYR A 64 -4.49 14.72 -4.04
CA TYR A 64 -5.51 13.85 -3.47
C TYR A 64 -5.35 12.39 -3.93
N PRO A 65 -5.18 11.43 -3.00
CA PRO A 65 -5.10 10.03 -3.38
C PRO A 65 -6.47 9.53 -3.87
N ARG A 66 -6.43 8.74 -4.95
CA ARG A 66 -7.61 8.24 -5.66
C ARG A 66 -7.57 6.73 -5.86
N TRP A 67 -8.75 6.13 -5.82
CA TRP A 67 -8.98 4.71 -6.12
C TRP A 67 -10.14 4.54 -7.08
N LYS A 68 -9.98 3.69 -8.10
CA LYS A 68 -11.08 3.20 -8.92
C LYS A 68 -11.88 2.20 -8.12
N PHE A 69 -13.19 2.44 -7.98
CA PHE A 69 -14.11 1.53 -7.31
C PHE A 69 -14.69 0.54 -8.32
N GLY A 70 -14.52 -0.76 -8.05
CA GLY A 70 -14.96 -1.83 -8.93
C GLY A 70 -15.73 -2.94 -8.23
N ILE A 71 -16.50 -3.68 -9.02
CA ILE A 71 -17.30 -4.83 -8.57
C ILE A 71 -17.00 -6.05 -9.43
N GLN A 72 -16.87 -7.21 -8.78
CA GLN A 72 -17.01 -8.51 -9.44
C GLN A 72 -18.43 -9.01 -9.19
N VAL A 73 -19.11 -9.53 -10.21
CA VAL A 73 -20.53 -9.89 -10.12
C VAL A 73 -20.74 -11.32 -10.61
N ILE A 74 -21.37 -12.15 -9.78
CA ILE A 74 -21.76 -13.52 -10.12
C ILE A 74 -23.30 -13.61 -10.07
N PRO A 75 -23.97 -14.02 -11.16
CA PRO A 75 -25.41 -14.31 -11.15
C PRO A 75 -25.75 -15.42 -10.15
N GLU A 76 -26.91 -15.33 -9.50
CA GLU A 76 -27.33 -16.29 -8.47
C GLU A 76 -27.32 -17.75 -8.97
N GLU A 77 -27.75 -17.98 -10.22
CA GLU A 77 -27.78 -19.31 -10.83
C GLU A 77 -26.39 -19.95 -11.02
N LYS A 78 -25.32 -19.16 -10.96
CA LYS A 78 -23.93 -19.62 -11.15
C LYS A 78 -23.16 -19.80 -9.85
N MET A 79 -23.80 -19.68 -8.68
CA MET A 79 -23.11 -19.76 -7.39
C MET A 79 -22.28 -21.05 -7.21
N ASN A 80 -22.69 -22.15 -7.85
CA ASN A 80 -22.07 -23.47 -7.70
C ASN A 80 -21.06 -23.83 -8.81
N ASP A 81 -20.89 -22.99 -9.83
CA ASP A 81 -20.09 -23.28 -11.03
C ASP A 81 -18.57 -23.28 -10.78
N PHE A 82 -18.13 -22.86 -9.60
CA PHE A 82 -16.72 -22.69 -9.25
C PHE A 82 -16.18 -23.87 -8.43
N GLU A 83 -14.87 -24.14 -8.57
CA GLU A 83 -14.17 -25.17 -7.78
C GLU A 83 -14.12 -24.84 -6.28
N PHE A 84 -14.28 -23.56 -5.93
CA PHE A 84 -14.35 -23.04 -4.57
C PHE A 84 -15.77 -22.57 -4.23
N ASP A 85 -16.06 -22.42 -2.93
CA ASP A 85 -17.28 -21.79 -2.49
C ASP A 85 -17.15 -20.27 -2.65
N ILE A 86 -18.10 -19.63 -3.34
CA ILE A 86 -18.03 -18.18 -3.58
C ILE A 86 -18.24 -17.38 -2.29
N GLU A 87 -18.79 -17.97 -1.24
CA GLU A 87 -18.99 -17.38 0.09
C GLU A 87 -17.85 -17.70 1.07
N ASP A 88 -16.77 -18.36 0.61
CA ASP A 88 -15.56 -18.59 1.40
C ASP A 88 -14.63 -17.37 1.37
N ALA A 89 -14.49 -16.69 2.51
CA ALA A 89 -13.62 -15.52 2.66
C ALA A 89 -12.12 -15.82 2.53
N THR A 90 -11.71 -17.09 2.56
CA THR A 90 -10.31 -17.50 2.28
C THR A 90 -10.03 -17.60 0.78
N LYS A 91 -11.05 -17.36 -0.07
CA LYS A 91 -10.96 -17.50 -1.52
C LYS A 91 -11.14 -16.16 -2.23
N ILE A 92 -10.22 -15.85 -3.14
CA ILE A 92 -10.40 -14.84 -4.17
C ILE A 92 -11.29 -15.38 -5.29
N TRP A 93 -11.91 -14.47 -6.04
CA TRP A 93 -12.50 -14.80 -7.33
C TRP A 93 -11.50 -14.39 -8.40
N PRO A 94 -10.82 -15.35 -9.06
CA PRO A 94 -9.81 -15.02 -10.06
C PRO A 94 -10.40 -14.14 -11.16
N GLU A 95 -9.69 -13.06 -11.51
CA GLU A 95 -10.24 -12.02 -12.40
C GLU A 95 -10.45 -12.50 -13.84
N GLU A 96 -9.81 -13.60 -14.24
CA GLU A 96 -10.06 -14.28 -15.51
C GLU A 96 -11.41 -15.02 -15.55
N LEU A 97 -11.92 -15.42 -14.38
CA LEU A 97 -13.23 -16.06 -14.25
C LEU A 97 -14.34 -15.04 -14.02
N VAL A 98 -14.05 -14.03 -13.18
CA VAL A 98 -15.00 -12.96 -12.84
C VAL A 98 -14.29 -11.62 -12.96
N PRO A 99 -14.41 -10.91 -14.10
CA PRO A 99 -13.68 -9.65 -14.28
C PRO A 99 -14.21 -8.54 -13.36
N ILE A 100 -13.31 -7.65 -12.95
CA ILE A 100 -13.66 -6.44 -12.20
C ILE A 100 -14.28 -5.42 -13.17
N GLN A 101 -15.47 -4.92 -12.82
CA GLN A 101 -16.15 -3.84 -13.52
C GLN A 101 -16.00 -2.55 -12.69
N TYR A 102 -15.24 -1.58 -13.20
CA TYR A 102 -15.07 -0.29 -12.54
C TYR A 102 -16.28 0.60 -12.78
N ILE A 103 -16.91 1.06 -11.70
CA ILE A 103 -18.19 1.79 -11.73
C ILE A 103 -18.14 3.14 -11.00
N GLY A 104 -17.01 3.48 -10.37
CA GLY A 104 -16.86 4.74 -9.65
C GLY A 104 -15.42 5.04 -9.24
N GLN A 105 -15.26 6.07 -8.41
CA GLN A 105 -13.97 6.53 -7.90
C GLN A 105 -14.14 7.04 -6.46
N LEU A 106 -13.16 6.77 -5.61
CA LEU A 106 -13.00 7.36 -4.29
C LEU A 106 -11.80 8.30 -4.31
N GLU A 107 -11.98 9.54 -3.86
CA GLU A 107 -10.94 10.53 -3.65
C GLU A 107 -10.96 10.99 -2.19
N LEU A 108 -9.78 11.08 -1.55
CA LEU A 108 -9.64 11.71 -0.24
C LEU A 108 -9.05 13.11 -0.42
N ASN A 109 -9.83 14.15 -0.14
CA ASN A 109 -9.46 15.53 -0.47
C ASN A 109 -9.48 16.52 0.69
N ARG A 110 -9.67 16.03 1.92
CA ARG A 110 -9.66 16.89 3.11
C ARG A 110 -9.18 16.11 4.33
N ASN A 111 -8.23 16.70 5.05
CA ASN A 111 -7.78 16.20 6.34
C ASN A 111 -8.82 16.44 7.44
N ILE A 112 -8.65 15.73 8.55
CA ILE A 112 -9.48 15.94 9.75
C ILE A 112 -9.14 17.29 10.40
N ASP A 113 -10.14 17.91 11.04
CA ASP A 113 -9.95 19.11 11.86
C ASP A 113 -9.35 18.73 13.22
N GLU A 114 -9.79 17.60 13.79
CA GLU A 114 -9.28 17.07 15.06
C GLU A 114 -9.32 15.53 15.07
N TYR A 115 -8.17 14.92 15.38
CA TYR A 115 -7.99 13.47 15.27
C TYR A 115 -8.93 12.68 16.16
N PHE A 116 -9.08 13.09 17.43
CA PHE A 116 -9.85 12.31 18.41
C PHE A 116 -11.36 12.34 18.13
N THR A 117 -11.90 13.49 17.75
CA THR A 117 -13.35 13.65 17.53
C THR A 117 -13.82 13.08 16.20
N GLN A 118 -12.91 12.83 15.27
CA GLN A 118 -13.22 12.29 13.94
C GLN A 118 -12.60 10.90 13.74
N THR A 119 -11.28 10.78 13.70
CA THR A 119 -10.60 9.51 13.40
C THR A 119 -10.73 8.47 14.52
N GLU A 120 -10.55 8.86 15.78
CA GLU A 120 -10.60 7.89 16.89
C GLU A 120 -12.04 7.43 17.17
N GLN A 121 -13.01 8.32 16.99
CA GLN A 121 -14.42 8.08 17.33
C GLN A 121 -15.30 7.59 16.17
N VAL A 122 -14.78 7.53 14.94
CA VAL A 122 -15.53 6.94 13.82
C VAL A 122 -15.84 5.48 14.09
N ALA A 123 -17.02 5.02 13.70
CA ALA A 123 -17.47 3.64 13.86
C ALA A 123 -17.99 3.08 12.53
N PHE A 124 -17.23 2.15 11.96
CA PHE A 124 -17.63 1.37 10.78
C PHE A 124 -18.26 0.04 11.22
N CYS A 125 -19.19 -0.49 10.41
CA CYS A 125 -19.90 -1.73 10.71
C CYS A 125 -20.35 -2.39 9.40
N THR A 126 -20.13 -3.70 9.26
CA THR A 126 -20.61 -4.44 8.07
C THR A 126 -22.14 -4.45 7.99
N SER A 127 -22.83 -4.31 9.13
CA SER A 127 -24.29 -4.22 9.16
C SER A 127 -24.85 -2.90 8.65
N HIS A 128 -24.01 -1.90 8.36
CA HIS A 128 -24.45 -0.64 7.75
C HIS A 128 -24.65 -0.80 6.24
N LEU A 129 -25.72 -1.51 5.86
CA LEU A 129 -26.15 -1.62 4.47
C LEU A 129 -27.25 -0.59 4.14
N VAL A 130 -27.47 -0.41 2.84
CA VAL A 130 -28.54 0.43 2.28
C VAL A 130 -29.40 -0.42 1.33
N PRO A 131 -30.69 -0.06 1.08
CA PRO A 131 -31.53 -0.78 0.14
C PRO A 131 -30.85 -0.98 -1.22
N GLY A 132 -30.86 -2.22 -1.71
CA GLY A 132 -30.15 -2.65 -2.91
C GLY A 132 -28.86 -3.41 -2.65
N ILE A 133 -28.34 -3.40 -1.41
CA ILE A 133 -27.22 -4.22 -0.95
C ILE A 133 -27.71 -5.11 0.19
N ASP A 134 -27.39 -6.40 0.14
CA ASP A 134 -27.76 -7.38 1.17
C ASP A 134 -26.56 -8.28 1.52
N PHE A 135 -26.72 -9.11 2.55
CA PHE A 135 -25.70 -10.08 2.96
C PHE A 135 -25.79 -11.38 2.17
N SER A 136 -24.66 -12.06 2.04
CA SER A 136 -24.59 -13.48 1.67
C SER A 136 -24.56 -14.37 2.92
N ASN A 137 -24.49 -15.69 2.76
CA ASN A 137 -24.29 -16.63 3.88
C ASN A 137 -22.82 -16.88 4.21
N ASP A 138 -21.89 -16.02 3.74
CA ASP A 138 -20.48 -16.06 4.13
C ASP A 138 -20.36 -16.13 5.68
N PRO A 139 -19.82 -17.24 6.22
CA PRO A 139 -19.85 -17.51 7.65
C PRO A 139 -19.03 -16.50 8.46
N LEU A 140 -18.02 -15.87 7.84
CA LEU A 140 -17.24 -14.82 8.48
C LEU A 140 -18.02 -13.51 8.51
N LEU A 141 -18.70 -13.15 7.41
CA LEU A 141 -19.53 -11.94 7.34
C LEU A 141 -20.67 -11.97 8.36
N GLN A 142 -21.32 -13.12 8.52
CA GLN A 142 -22.42 -13.30 9.46
C GLN A 142 -21.98 -13.02 10.91
N GLY A 143 -20.80 -13.50 11.32
CA GLY A 143 -20.24 -13.20 12.64
C GLY A 143 -19.80 -11.73 12.79
N ARG A 144 -19.24 -11.15 11.74
CA ARG A 144 -18.81 -9.73 11.70
C ARG A 144 -19.97 -8.78 11.98
N ASN A 145 -21.14 -9.02 11.37
CA ASN A 145 -22.35 -8.21 11.56
C ASN A 145 -22.72 -8.00 13.03
N PHE A 146 -22.55 -9.03 13.87
CA PHE A 146 -22.76 -8.92 15.30
C PHE A 146 -21.68 -8.07 15.99
N SER A 147 -20.41 -8.34 15.71
CA SER A 147 -19.27 -7.79 16.46
C SER A 147 -19.17 -6.27 16.40
N TYR A 148 -19.39 -5.68 15.22
CA TYR A 148 -19.18 -4.24 15.03
C TYR A 148 -20.15 -3.38 15.81
N PHE A 149 -21.37 -3.84 16.09
CA PHE A 149 -22.30 -3.14 16.98
C PHE A 149 -21.91 -3.32 18.45
N ASP A 150 -21.61 -4.55 18.84
CA ASP A 150 -21.29 -4.93 20.23
C ASP A 150 -20.07 -4.15 20.77
N THR A 151 -18.98 -4.09 20.00
CA THR A 151 -17.74 -3.42 20.44
C THR A 151 -17.91 -1.92 20.70
N GLN A 152 -18.87 -1.25 20.03
CA GLN A 152 -19.08 0.18 20.24
C GLN A 152 -19.69 0.49 21.61
N LEU A 153 -20.39 -0.47 22.22
CA LEU A 153 -21.02 -0.27 23.51
C LEU A 153 -20.00 0.06 24.61
N SER A 154 -18.85 -0.61 24.60
CA SER A 154 -17.75 -0.34 25.54
C SER A 154 -16.79 0.72 25.02
N ARG A 155 -16.55 0.78 23.71
CA ARG A 155 -15.59 1.73 23.10
C ARG A 155 -16.10 3.18 23.11
N LEU A 156 -17.37 3.39 22.78
CA LEU A 156 -17.96 4.72 22.56
C LEU A 156 -19.23 4.97 23.39
N GLY A 157 -19.90 3.91 23.86
CA GLY A 157 -21.18 3.98 24.57
C GLY A 157 -22.38 3.77 23.64
N PRO A 158 -23.59 3.51 24.19
CA PRO A 158 -24.76 3.04 23.41
C PRO A 158 -25.34 4.05 22.42
N ASN A 159 -24.99 5.33 22.52
CA ASN A 159 -25.44 6.39 21.62
C ASN A 159 -24.32 6.88 20.67
N TRP A 160 -23.34 6.03 20.35
CA TRP A 160 -22.20 6.35 19.48
C TRP A 160 -22.60 6.87 18.07
N GLU A 161 -23.79 6.50 17.58
CA GLU A 161 -24.38 7.00 16.33
C GLU A 161 -24.70 8.51 16.39
N GLU A 162 -24.80 9.12 17.57
CA GLU A 162 -25.04 10.56 17.73
C GLU A 162 -23.76 11.40 17.65
N LEU A 163 -22.58 10.78 17.69
CA LEU A 163 -21.31 11.49 17.54
C LEU A 163 -21.21 12.14 16.15
N PRO A 164 -20.69 13.38 16.04
CA PRO A 164 -20.72 14.14 14.79
C PRO A 164 -20.26 13.39 13.54
N ILE A 165 -19.18 12.61 13.65
CA ILE A 165 -18.59 11.85 12.55
C ILE A 165 -19.41 10.61 12.13
N ASN A 166 -20.24 10.06 13.02
CA ASN A 166 -21.04 8.85 12.77
C ASN A 166 -22.48 9.15 12.34
N ARG A 167 -22.94 10.39 12.50
CA ARG A 167 -24.32 10.76 12.19
C ARG A 167 -24.59 10.64 10.69
N PRO A 168 -25.72 10.03 10.30
CA PRO A 168 -26.15 10.06 8.90
C PRO A 168 -26.50 11.49 8.48
N VAL A 169 -26.26 11.81 7.20
CA VAL A 169 -26.64 13.08 6.59
C VAL A 169 -28.10 13.12 6.12
N CYS A 170 -28.79 11.97 6.15
CA CYS A 170 -30.21 11.86 5.85
C CYS A 170 -31.08 11.93 7.12
N PRO A 171 -32.39 12.21 6.99
CA PRO A 171 -33.29 12.19 8.14
C PRO A 171 -33.29 10.82 8.83
N TYR A 172 -32.85 10.78 10.09
CA TYR A 172 -32.97 9.61 10.95
C TYR A 172 -34.10 9.80 11.97
N MET A 173 -35.09 8.91 11.96
CA MET A 173 -36.17 8.91 12.94
C MET A 173 -36.45 7.49 13.45
N SER A 174 -35.94 7.19 14.65
CA SER A 174 -36.40 6.04 15.42
C SER A 174 -37.28 6.53 16.57
N LEU A 175 -38.55 6.11 16.61
CA LEU A 175 -39.43 6.36 17.76
C LEU A 175 -39.20 5.38 18.92
N VAL A 176 -38.53 4.27 18.67
CA VAL A 176 -38.40 3.16 19.63
C VAL A 176 -37.07 3.17 20.36
N ASN A 177 -35.99 3.63 19.71
CA ASN A 177 -34.68 3.74 20.36
C ASN A 177 -34.66 5.00 21.24
N ARG A 178 -34.51 4.81 22.55
CA ARG A 178 -34.56 5.87 23.57
C ARG A 178 -33.44 5.67 24.60
N ASP A 179 -33.22 6.73 25.38
CA ASP A 179 -32.34 6.74 26.53
C ASP A 179 -30.88 6.38 26.18
N GLY A 180 -30.20 5.64 27.06
CA GLY A 180 -28.77 5.34 26.97
C GLY A 180 -27.88 6.48 27.45
N ALA A 181 -26.62 6.15 27.78
CA ALA A 181 -25.65 7.14 28.24
C ALA A 181 -25.39 8.22 27.17
N MET A 182 -25.12 9.45 27.62
CA MET A 182 -24.78 10.60 26.76
C MET A 182 -25.79 10.87 25.64
N LYS A 183 -27.09 10.72 25.92
CA LYS A 183 -28.15 11.02 24.95
C LYS A 183 -28.22 12.51 24.66
N HIS A 184 -27.90 12.94 23.44
CA HIS A 184 -27.98 14.35 23.03
C HIS A 184 -29.33 14.68 22.38
N ARG A 185 -29.89 13.75 21.60
CA ARG A 185 -31.14 13.98 20.87
C ARG A 185 -32.36 13.93 21.79
N ILE A 186 -33.07 15.05 21.90
CA ILE A 186 -34.38 15.13 22.56
C ILE A 186 -35.49 14.86 21.54
N THR A 187 -36.29 13.81 21.76
CA THR A 187 -37.42 13.46 20.88
C THR A 187 -38.75 13.84 21.52
N LYS A 188 -39.46 14.79 20.93
CA LYS A 188 -40.81 15.20 21.39
C LYS A 188 -41.84 14.14 21.02
N GLY A 189 -42.66 13.71 21.97
CA GLY A 189 -43.76 12.78 21.71
C GLY A 189 -44.42 12.26 22.98
N LYS A 190 -45.61 11.65 22.84
CA LYS A 190 -46.34 10.96 23.92
C LYS A 190 -46.21 9.44 23.86
N VAL A 191 -45.48 8.91 22.87
CA VAL A 191 -45.31 7.48 22.60
C VAL A 191 -43.87 7.19 22.16
N ASN A 192 -43.40 5.99 22.47
CA ASN A 192 -42.06 5.46 22.13
C ASN A 192 -42.13 3.99 21.67
N TYR A 193 -43.25 3.57 21.08
CA TYR A 193 -43.49 2.19 20.64
C TYR A 193 -44.26 2.17 19.30
N TRP A 194 -44.18 1.03 18.60
CA TRP A 194 -44.95 0.75 17.37
C TRP A 194 -45.50 -0.69 17.43
N PRO A 195 -46.75 -0.94 16.96
CA PRO A 195 -47.75 0.01 16.50
C PRO A 195 -48.31 0.88 17.63
N ASN A 196 -48.78 2.10 17.30
CA ASN A 196 -49.37 3.02 18.28
C ASN A 196 -50.65 3.70 17.75
N ARG A 197 -51.49 4.18 18.68
CA ARG A 197 -52.81 4.79 18.39
C ARG A 197 -52.77 6.09 17.57
N TYR A 198 -51.60 6.70 17.41
CA TYR A 198 -51.41 7.94 16.66
C TYR A 198 -50.83 7.68 15.26
N SER A 199 -50.54 6.42 14.92
CA SER A 199 -49.87 6.02 13.68
C SER A 199 -48.58 6.83 13.41
N THR A 200 -47.89 7.28 14.46
CA THR A 200 -46.67 8.09 14.34
C THR A 200 -45.47 7.19 14.05
N ASN A 201 -44.63 7.61 13.10
CA ASN A 201 -43.44 6.88 12.59
C ASN A 201 -43.74 5.43 12.14
N PRO A 202 -44.64 5.24 11.17
CA PRO A 202 -44.89 3.93 10.60
C PRO A 202 -43.64 3.41 9.86
N PRO A 203 -43.42 2.08 9.79
CA PRO A 203 -42.40 1.49 8.95
C PRO A 203 -42.57 1.90 7.48
N THR A 204 -41.47 2.16 6.79
CA THR A 204 -41.46 2.41 5.36
C THR A 204 -41.56 1.09 4.61
N ALA A 205 -42.56 0.95 3.74
CA ALA A 205 -42.70 -0.22 2.89
C ALA A 205 -41.57 -0.30 1.83
N PRO A 206 -41.20 -1.49 1.36
CA PRO A 206 -40.11 -1.64 0.39
C PRO A 206 -40.30 -0.82 -0.89
N GLU A 207 -41.53 -0.70 -1.38
CA GLU A 207 -41.88 0.07 -2.59
C GLU A 207 -41.68 1.60 -2.41
N LYS A 208 -41.52 2.04 -1.15
CA LYS A 208 -41.22 3.43 -0.77
C LYS A 208 -39.77 3.60 -0.31
N GLY A 209 -38.91 2.62 -0.57
CA GLY A 209 -37.48 2.65 -0.21
C GLY A 209 -37.14 2.05 1.16
N GLY A 210 -38.06 1.28 1.77
CA GLY A 210 -37.75 0.49 2.96
C GLY A 210 -36.76 -0.65 2.64
N PHE A 211 -35.84 -0.94 3.56
CA PHE A 211 -34.97 -2.12 3.42
C PHE A 211 -35.81 -3.40 3.51
N ALA A 212 -35.60 -4.31 2.56
CA ALA A 212 -36.21 -5.63 2.55
C ALA A 212 -35.12 -6.67 2.28
N THR A 213 -35.00 -7.63 3.17
CA THR A 213 -34.07 -8.77 2.99
C THR A 213 -34.55 -9.63 1.82
N TYR A 214 -33.61 -10.03 0.97
CA TYR A 214 -33.88 -10.97 -0.11
C TYR A 214 -34.47 -12.27 0.45
N PRO A 215 -35.60 -12.79 -0.10
CA PRO A 215 -36.26 -13.98 0.42
C PRO A 215 -35.53 -15.27 -0.01
N GLU A 216 -34.30 -15.44 0.45
CA GLU A 216 -33.48 -16.61 0.14
C GLU A 216 -34.10 -17.91 0.66
N LYS A 217 -34.05 -18.97 -0.16
CA LYS A 217 -34.46 -20.30 0.26
C LYS A 217 -33.39 -20.93 1.14
N GLN A 218 -33.69 -21.06 2.43
CA GLN A 218 -32.83 -21.80 3.35
C GLN A 218 -33.35 -23.24 3.54
N GLN A 219 -32.50 -24.22 3.24
CA GLN A 219 -32.78 -25.63 3.44
C GLN A 219 -31.57 -26.32 4.07
N GLY A 220 -31.77 -27.01 5.19
CA GLY A 220 -30.69 -27.71 5.87
C GLY A 220 -31.03 -28.05 7.32
N PHE A 221 -30.05 -28.58 8.04
CA PHE A 221 -30.13 -28.88 9.46
C PHE A 221 -29.34 -27.84 10.26
N LYS A 222 -29.77 -27.55 11.49
CA LYS A 222 -28.97 -26.75 12.43
C LYS A 222 -27.74 -27.56 12.83
N THR A 223 -26.58 -27.16 12.32
CA THR A 223 -25.30 -27.82 12.60
C THR A 223 -24.19 -26.80 12.78
N ARG A 224 -23.11 -27.20 13.43
CA ARG A 224 -21.84 -26.47 13.47
C ARG A 224 -20.89 -27.12 12.48
N GLY A 225 -20.99 -26.71 11.23
CA GLY A 225 -20.19 -27.24 10.12
C GLY A 225 -20.24 -26.32 8.92
N LEU A 226 -19.27 -26.48 8.02
CA LEU A 226 -19.17 -25.75 6.76
C LEU A 226 -19.53 -26.68 5.60
N SER A 227 -19.75 -26.12 4.41
CA SER A 227 -19.97 -26.91 3.18
C SER A 227 -18.69 -27.64 2.78
N ASP A 228 -18.80 -28.72 1.98
CA ASP A 228 -17.65 -29.53 1.59
C ASP A 228 -16.58 -28.73 0.83
N LYS A 229 -16.99 -27.69 0.08
CA LYS A 229 -16.07 -26.83 -0.69
C LYS A 229 -15.12 -26.01 0.20
N PHE A 230 -15.45 -25.78 1.47
CA PHE A 230 -14.55 -25.13 2.44
C PHE A 230 -13.34 -25.99 2.82
N ASN A 231 -13.36 -27.31 2.56
CA ASN A 231 -12.27 -28.22 2.92
C ASN A 231 -11.03 -28.11 2.01
N GLU A 232 -11.08 -27.28 0.95
CA GLU A 232 -9.93 -26.96 0.11
C GLU A 232 -9.18 -25.75 0.69
N HIS A 233 -7.89 -25.91 1.01
CA HIS A 233 -7.10 -24.91 1.74
C HIS A 233 -5.79 -24.51 1.05
N PHE A 234 -5.45 -25.08 -0.11
CA PHE A 234 -4.09 -25.03 -0.66
C PHE A 234 -4.03 -24.48 -2.08
N ASN A 235 -5.04 -24.75 -2.92
CA ASN A 235 -4.98 -24.42 -4.35
C ASN A 235 -4.77 -22.92 -4.58
N GLN A 236 -5.44 -22.06 -3.81
CA GLN A 236 -5.27 -20.62 -3.97
C GLN A 236 -3.98 -20.07 -3.33
N ALA A 237 -3.41 -20.75 -2.33
CA ALA A 237 -2.08 -20.42 -1.83
C ALA A 237 -1.01 -20.70 -2.90
N GLN A 238 -1.13 -21.84 -3.60
CA GLN A 238 -0.30 -22.17 -4.77
C GLN A 238 -0.51 -21.16 -5.90
N LEU A 239 -1.78 -20.86 -6.26
CA LEU A 239 -2.13 -19.88 -7.29
C LEU A 239 -1.48 -18.52 -7.02
N PHE A 240 -1.60 -18.01 -5.79
CA PHE A 240 -0.99 -16.75 -5.38
C PHE A 240 0.53 -16.80 -5.56
N TYR A 241 1.21 -17.77 -4.92
CA TYR A 241 2.67 -17.86 -4.99
C TYR A 241 3.16 -18.02 -6.43
N ASN A 242 2.50 -18.83 -7.25
CA ASN A 242 2.87 -19.02 -8.65
C ASN A 242 2.79 -17.72 -9.46
N SER A 243 1.81 -16.86 -9.15
CA SER A 243 1.54 -15.60 -9.87
C SER A 243 2.51 -14.47 -9.48
N LEU A 244 3.26 -14.62 -8.40
CA LEU A 244 4.27 -13.66 -7.98
C LEU A 244 5.46 -13.61 -8.95
N SER A 245 5.97 -12.40 -9.15
CA SER A 245 7.24 -12.18 -9.86
C SER A 245 8.43 -12.79 -9.08
N PRO A 246 9.59 -12.98 -9.72
CA PRO A 246 10.78 -13.52 -9.04
C PRO A 246 11.18 -12.75 -7.77
N ILE A 247 11.12 -11.41 -7.81
CA ILE A 247 11.47 -10.57 -6.66
C ILE A 247 10.44 -10.72 -5.52
N GLU A 248 9.15 -10.77 -5.83
CA GLU A 248 8.10 -10.98 -4.84
C GLU A 248 8.22 -12.37 -4.18
N LYS A 249 8.58 -13.41 -4.94
CA LYS A 249 8.88 -14.74 -4.38
C LYS A 249 10.07 -14.71 -3.43
N GLN A 250 11.13 -13.99 -3.79
CA GLN A 250 12.30 -13.80 -2.93
C GLN A 250 11.92 -13.06 -1.63
N HIS A 251 11.09 -12.02 -1.71
CA HIS A 251 10.58 -11.30 -0.54
C HIS A 251 9.69 -12.17 0.34
N VAL A 252 8.83 -13.02 -0.23
CA VAL A 252 8.04 -14.00 0.53
C VAL A 252 8.96 -14.99 1.28
N ALA A 253 9.99 -15.51 0.62
CA ALA A 253 10.95 -16.40 1.28
C ALA A 253 11.72 -15.69 2.41
N LYS A 254 12.13 -14.43 2.20
CA LYS A 254 12.75 -13.59 3.23
C LYS A 254 11.80 -13.33 4.40
N ALA A 255 10.53 -13.03 4.13
CA ALA A 255 9.52 -12.79 5.16
C ALA A 255 9.29 -14.03 6.03
N PHE A 256 9.04 -15.20 5.42
CA PHE A 256 8.91 -16.45 6.17
C PHE A 256 10.17 -16.77 6.98
N SER A 257 11.34 -16.54 6.40
CA SER A 257 12.61 -16.79 7.10
C SER A 257 12.76 -15.87 8.31
N PHE A 258 12.43 -14.57 8.17
CA PHE A 258 12.48 -13.60 9.26
C PHE A 258 11.49 -13.93 10.38
N GLU A 259 10.21 -14.17 10.05
CA GLU A 259 9.17 -14.44 11.04
C GLU A 259 9.44 -15.74 11.82
N LEU A 260 9.91 -16.78 11.13
CA LEU A 260 10.19 -18.07 11.76
C LEU A 260 11.53 -18.08 12.53
N ASP A 261 12.50 -17.24 12.17
CA ASP A 261 13.73 -17.02 12.96
C ASP A 261 13.43 -16.47 14.35
N HIS A 262 12.34 -15.68 14.49
CA HIS A 262 11.87 -15.15 15.77
C HIS A 262 10.97 -16.12 16.54
N CYS A 263 10.85 -17.39 16.10
CA CYS A 263 10.14 -18.42 16.84
C CYS A 263 11.11 -19.27 17.67
N ASP A 264 11.11 -19.10 19.00
CA ASP A 264 12.00 -19.85 19.89
C ASP A 264 11.73 -21.36 19.93
N GLU A 265 10.47 -21.76 19.72
CA GLU A 265 10.06 -23.16 19.80
C GLU A 265 10.35 -23.92 18.49
N GLU A 266 11.29 -24.86 18.55
CA GLU A 266 11.73 -25.68 17.40
C GLU A 266 10.57 -26.34 16.63
N ILE A 267 9.57 -26.83 17.36
CA ILE A 267 8.41 -27.48 16.75
C ILE A 267 7.62 -26.51 15.84
N VAL A 268 7.63 -25.21 16.12
CA VAL A 268 6.89 -24.20 15.35
C VAL A 268 7.56 -23.99 14.00
N TYR A 269 8.82 -23.57 13.97
CA TYR A 269 9.48 -23.27 12.70
C TYR A 269 9.69 -24.53 11.84
N LYS A 270 9.93 -25.71 12.44
CA LYS A 270 10.01 -26.97 11.68
C LYS A 270 8.70 -27.33 10.99
N ARG A 271 7.56 -27.25 11.71
CA ARG A 271 6.26 -27.59 11.15
C ARG A 271 5.79 -26.59 10.11
N LEU A 272 6.06 -25.30 10.32
CA LEU A 272 5.69 -24.27 9.37
C LEU A 272 6.56 -24.32 8.11
N SER A 273 7.88 -24.53 8.22
CA SER A 273 8.74 -24.72 7.05
C SER A 273 8.37 -25.98 6.25
N GLU A 274 8.03 -27.08 6.94
CA GLU A 274 7.51 -28.31 6.30
C GLU A 274 6.17 -28.04 5.59
N ARG A 275 5.27 -27.28 6.23
CA ARG A 275 3.96 -26.93 5.66
C ARG A 275 4.10 -26.21 4.32
N LEU A 276 5.12 -25.35 4.14
CA LEU A 276 5.33 -24.64 2.87
C LEU A 276 5.50 -25.58 1.67
N ALA A 277 5.89 -26.84 1.87
CA ALA A 277 6.01 -27.82 0.80
C ALA A 277 4.67 -28.17 0.15
N VAL A 278 3.53 -27.83 0.77
CA VAL A 278 2.20 -27.94 0.12
C VAL A 278 1.94 -26.80 -0.88
N VAL A 279 2.66 -25.67 -0.75
CA VAL A 279 2.54 -24.51 -1.62
C VAL A 279 3.59 -24.60 -2.73
N ASP A 280 4.86 -24.66 -2.34
CA ASP A 280 5.98 -24.76 -3.28
C ASP A 280 7.20 -25.40 -2.61
N LEU A 281 7.84 -26.34 -3.30
CA LEU A 281 8.94 -27.12 -2.74
C LEU A 281 10.22 -26.28 -2.59
N GLU A 282 10.53 -25.39 -3.53
CA GLU A 282 11.74 -24.58 -3.46
C GLU A 282 11.63 -23.46 -2.42
N LEU A 283 10.43 -22.88 -2.25
CA LEU A 283 10.12 -22.00 -1.12
C LEU A 283 10.40 -22.72 0.21
N ALA A 284 9.84 -23.92 0.38
CA ALA A 284 9.96 -24.67 1.62
C ALA A 284 11.43 -25.04 1.93
N LYS A 285 12.20 -25.48 0.93
CA LYS A 285 13.64 -25.74 1.07
C LYS A 285 14.42 -24.50 1.49
N THR A 286 14.15 -23.37 0.83
CA THR A 286 14.82 -22.09 1.11
C THR A 286 14.56 -21.65 2.55
N VAL A 287 13.30 -21.64 2.98
CA VAL A 287 12.92 -21.23 4.33
C VAL A 287 13.48 -22.22 5.37
N ALA A 288 13.31 -23.53 5.16
CA ALA A 288 13.82 -24.56 6.08
C ALA A 288 15.34 -24.41 6.31
N LYS A 289 16.11 -24.18 5.24
CA LYS A 289 17.56 -23.94 5.34
C LYS A 289 17.89 -22.74 6.21
N ASN A 290 17.15 -21.64 6.07
CA ASN A 290 17.45 -20.39 6.78
C ASN A 290 17.11 -20.47 8.27
N VAL A 291 16.03 -21.18 8.64
CA VAL A 291 15.49 -21.19 10.00
C VAL A 291 15.88 -22.43 10.80
N GLY A 292 16.67 -23.34 10.22
CA GLY A 292 17.06 -24.61 10.87
C GLY A 292 15.97 -25.69 10.84
N GLY A 293 15.05 -25.61 9.90
CA GLY A 293 14.02 -26.63 9.65
C GLY A 293 14.54 -27.85 8.87
N ASP A 294 13.82 -28.96 8.97
CA ASP A 294 14.12 -30.15 8.15
C ASP A 294 13.84 -29.85 6.67
N THR A 295 14.81 -30.08 5.79
CA THR A 295 14.69 -29.75 4.37
C THR A 295 13.78 -30.77 3.66
N PRO A 296 12.61 -30.36 3.12
CA PRO A 296 11.72 -31.29 2.44
C PRO A 296 12.30 -31.77 1.11
N THR A 297 12.15 -33.07 0.83
CA THR A 297 12.62 -33.71 -0.40
C THR A 297 11.53 -33.85 -1.46
N GLU A 298 10.26 -33.80 -1.06
CA GLU A 298 9.09 -33.96 -1.92
C GLU A 298 8.03 -32.90 -1.61
N ALA A 299 7.18 -32.61 -2.59
CA ALA A 299 6.06 -31.69 -2.41
C ALA A 299 4.97 -32.35 -1.57
N GLY A 300 4.40 -31.61 -0.61
CA GLY A 300 3.31 -32.11 0.24
C GLY A 300 1.97 -32.22 -0.50
N LYS A 301 1.82 -31.50 -1.62
CA LYS A 301 0.74 -31.64 -2.61
C LYS A 301 1.26 -31.27 -4.00
N PRO A 302 0.68 -31.81 -5.08
CA PRO A 302 1.00 -31.35 -6.44
C PRO A 302 0.71 -29.85 -6.57
N ASN A 303 1.70 -29.07 -7.03
CA ASN A 303 1.50 -27.71 -7.52
C ASN A 303 1.45 -27.74 -9.04
N HIS A 304 0.30 -27.37 -9.61
CA HIS A 304 0.05 -27.44 -11.05
C HIS A 304 0.57 -26.23 -11.84
N GLY A 305 1.22 -25.26 -11.17
CA GLY A 305 1.79 -24.08 -11.82
C GLY A 305 0.76 -23.10 -12.38
N LYS A 306 -0.51 -23.20 -11.98
CA LYS A 306 -1.56 -22.24 -12.37
C LYS A 306 -1.23 -20.85 -11.82
N THR A 307 -1.49 -19.82 -12.62
CA THR A 307 -1.37 -18.40 -12.24
C THR A 307 -2.67 -17.65 -12.51
N SER A 308 -2.85 -16.48 -11.90
CA SER A 308 -3.97 -15.57 -12.10
C SER A 308 -3.46 -14.14 -12.12
N LYS A 309 -4.14 -13.28 -12.88
CA LYS A 309 -3.81 -11.86 -13.01
C LYS A 309 -4.31 -11.06 -11.80
N GLY A 310 -3.76 -9.87 -11.60
CA GLY A 310 -4.14 -8.95 -10.53
C GLY A 310 -3.62 -9.36 -9.15
N LEU A 311 -2.69 -10.32 -9.09
CA LEU A 311 -2.10 -10.82 -7.84
C LEU A 311 -0.70 -10.29 -7.60
N SER A 312 0.13 -10.18 -8.65
CA SER A 312 1.44 -9.53 -8.52
C SER A 312 1.26 -8.02 -8.45
N GLN A 313 1.98 -7.36 -7.55
CA GLN A 313 1.96 -5.89 -7.44
C GLN A 313 2.52 -5.24 -8.71
N LEU A 314 3.43 -5.91 -9.42
CA LEU A 314 4.03 -5.40 -10.65
C LEU A 314 3.02 -5.26 -11.79
N GLU A 315 1.89 -5.96 -11.73
CA GLU A 315 0.78 -5.78 -12.69
C GLU A 315 0.06 -4.43 -12.53
N TYR A 316 0.25 -3.75 -11.39
CA TYR A 316 -0.31 -2.44 -11.10
C TYR A 316 0.66 -1.28 -11.36
N LEU A 317 1.84 -1.57 -11.92
CA LEU A 317 2.82 -0.55 -12.29
C LEU A 317 2.42 0.11 -13.62
N SER A 318 2.37 1.45 -13.63
CA SER A 318 2.05 2.21 -14.85
C SER A 318 3.21 2.18 -15.85
N ASP A 319 2.91 2.09 -17.15
CA ASP A 319 3.88 2.29 -18.22
C ASP A 319 4.29 3.77 -18.35
N GLU A 320 3.46 4.69 -17.89
CA GLU A 320 3.76 6.12 -17.85
C GLU A 320 4.66 6.47 -16.65
N ALA A 321 5.59 7.40 -16.85
CA ALA A 321 6.45 7.89 -15.78
C ALA A 321 5.66 8.79 -14.81
N GLN A 322 5.35 8.28 -13.62
CA GLN A 322 4.66 9.04 -12.58
C GLN A 322 5.49 9.11 -11.29
N ILE A 323 5.78 10.33 -10.84
CA ILE A 323 6.51 10.59 -9.59
C ILE A 323 5.79 11.56 -8.65
N ALA A 324 4.51 11.85 -8.93
CA ALA A 324 3.67 12.61 -8.02
C ALA A 324 3.69 11.96 -6.61
N THR A 325 3.66 12.81 -5.58
CA THR A 325 3.77 12.46 -4.16
C THR A 325 5.09 11.82 -3.71
N ARG A 326 6.01 11.47 -4.62
CA ARG A 326 7.29 10.87 -4.23
C ARG A 326 8.16 11.87 -3.47
N ARG A 327 8.81 11.44 -2.41
CA ARG A 327 9.73 12.26 -1.60
C ARG A 327 11.16 12.07 -2.08
N ILE A 328 11.80 13.13 -2.54
CA ILE A 328 13.16 13.07 -3.11
C ILE A 328 14.10 13.94 -2.30
N ALA A 329 15.18 13.34 -1.81
CA ALA A 329 16.20 14.06 -1.05
C ALA A 329 17.28 14.64 -1.99
N ILE A 330 17.67 15.90 -1.76
CA ILE A 330 18.85 16.51 -2.38
C ILE A 330 19.89 16.80 -1.30
N LEU A 331 21.05 16.14 -1.38
CA LEU A 331 22.10 16.26 -0.36
C LEU A 331 23.05 17.42 -0.68
N ILE A 332 23.17 18.40 0.22
CA ILE A 332 24.05 19.57 0.02
C ILE A 332 24.91 19.89 1.25
N ALA A 333 26.01 20.60 1.01
CA ALA A 333 26.89 21.19 2.02
C ALA A 333 27.59 22.41 1.40
N ASP A 334 28.39 23.15 2.17
CA ASP A 334 29.07 24.34 1.63
C ASP A 334 29.94 23.99 0.40
N GLY A 335 29.78 24.76 -0.67
CA GLY A 335 30.43 24.55 -1.96
C GLY A 335 29.70 23.60 -2.90
N PHE A 336 28.37 23.48 -2.80
CA PHE A 336 27.57 22.75 -3.79
C PHE A 336 27.36 23.58 -5.06
N ASP A 337 27.13 22.92 -6.20
CA ASP A 337 26.75 23.59 -7.44
C ASP A 337 25.28 24.07 -7.41
N TYR A 338 25.09 25.39 -7.43
CA TYR A 338 23.77 26.00 -7.30
C TYR A 338 22.87 25.72 -8.50
N GLU A 339 23.43 25.75 -9.71
CA GLU A 339 22.65 25.56 -10.94
C GLU A 339 22.07 24.15 -11.00
N SER A 340 22.88 23.13 -10.72
CA SER A 340 22.42 21.74 -10.59
C SER A 340 21.32 21.56 -9.55
N TYR A 341 21.50 22.16 -8.38
CA TYR A 341 20.55 22.08 -7.28
C TYR A 341 19.17 22.66 -7.67
N VAL A 342 19.15 23.89 -8.18
CA VAL A 342 17.89 24.58 -8.52
C VAL A 342 17.18 23.86 -9.66
N LYS A 343 17.89 23.54 -10.75
CA LYS A 343 17.27 22.89 -11.92
C LYS A 343 16.68 21.53 -11.58
N MET A 344 17.38 20.71 -10.80
CA MET A 344 16.84 19.42 -10.36
C MET A 344 15.60 19.61 -9.48
N LYS A 345 15.68 20.51 -8.49
CA LYS A 345 14.56 20.78 -7.59
C LYS A 345 13.32 21.23 -8.34
N GLU A 346 13.46 22.20 -9.24
CA GLU A 346 12.35 22.72 -10.07
C GLU A 346 11.77 21.65 -11.00
N ALA A 347 12.63 20.85 -11.65
CA ALA A 347 12.18 19.80 -12.55
C ALA A 347 11.34 18.73 -11.84
N LEU A 348 11.76 18.29 -10.66
CA LEU A 348 11.03 17.31 -9.86
C LEU A 348 9.74 17.87 -9.27
N GLN A 349 9.77 19.13 -8.78
CA GLN A 349 8.57 19.80 -8.28
C GLN A 349 7.52 20.02 -9.37
N LYS A 350 7.94 20.28 -10.61
CA LYS A 350 7.04 20.39 -11.77
C LYS A 350 6.28 19.08 -12.06
N GLN A 351 6.83 17.93 -11.63
CA GLN A 351 6.20 16.62 -11.70
C GLN A 351 5.44 16.25 -10.42
N ASN A 352 5.16 17.23 -9.54
CA ASN A 352 4.47 17.07 -8.27
C ASN A 352 5.19 16.17 -7.25
N ALA A 353 6.52 16.00 -7.36
CA ALA A 353 7.29 15.35 -6.31
C ALA A 353 7.57 16.31 -5.14
N PHE A 354 7.60 15.77 -3.92
CA PHE A 354 8.04 16.50 -2.73
C PHE A 354 9.57 16.47 -2.65
N VAL A 355 10.21 17.61 -2.89
CA VAL A 355 11.68 17.71 -2.89
C VAL A 355 12.20 18.33 -1.61
N PHE A 356 13.03 17.58 -0.88
CA PHE A 356 13.60 18.00 0.40
C PHE A 356 15.10 18.19 0.29
N THR A 357 15.58 19.30 0.81
CA THR A 357 16.99 19.65 0.87
C THR A 357 17.57 19.18 2.20
N ILE A 358 18.54 18.26 2.15
CA ILE A 358 19.20 17.71 3.34
C ILE A 358 20.63 18.23 3.38
N GLY A 359 20.93 19.03 4.40
CA GLY A 359 22.19 19.75 4.51
C GLY A 359 23.16 19.21 5.55
N SER A 360 24.40 19.73 5.52
CA SER A 360 25.32 19.61 6.67
C SER A 360 24.78 20.32 7.93
N GLN A 361 23.95 21.36 7.75
CA GLN A 361 23.37 22.17 8.81
C GLN A 361 22.07 22.85 8.39
N ARG A 362 21.20 23.18 9.36
CA ARG A 362 19.92 23.90 9.11
C ARG A 362 20.02 25.43 9.14
N GLN A 363 21.17 26.01 9.50
CA GLN A 363 21.39 27.46 9.49
C GLN A 363 21.70 28.03 8.08
N GLY A 364 21.68 27.16 7.08
CA GLY A 364 21.98 27.44 5.68
C GLY A 364 23.38 27.02 5.27
N VAL A 365 23.51 26.66 3.99
CA VAL A 365 24.77 26.29 3.32
C VAL A 365 24.96 27.18 2.11
N THR A 366 26.22 27.48 1.78
CA THR A 366 26.59 28.43 0.73
C THR A 366 27.07 27.68 -0.50
N ALA A 367 26.49 27.97 -1.67
CA ALA A 367 26.91 27.40 -2.94
C ALA A 367 28.27 27.95 -3.38
N GLU A 368 28.89 27.33 -4.38
CA GLU A 368 30.15 27.86 -4.97
C GLU A 368 30.00 29.25 -5.56
N SER A 369 28.84 29.55 -6.12
CA SER A 369 28.46 30.85 -6.68
C SER A 369 28.09 31.91 -5.63
N GLY A 370 27.99 31.52 -4.35
CA GLY A 370 27.80 32.41 -3.20
C GLY A 370 26.36 32.47 -2.66
N GLU A 371 25.39 31.88 -3.34
CA GLU A 371 23.99 31.82 -2.89
C GLU A 371 23.87 30.96 -1.62
N LYS A 372 23.04 31.42 -0.68
CA LYS A 372 22.76 30.69 0.55
C LYS A 372 21.42 29.97 0.48
N VAL A 373 21.42 28.65 0.64
CA VAL A 373 20.21 27.82 0.71
C VAL A 373 20.02 27.32 2.14
N THR A 374 18.79 27.38 2.65
CA THR A 374 18.44 26.81 3.96
C THR A 374 17.89 25.40 3.78
N PRO A 375 18.61 24.35 4.22
CA PRO A 375 18.12 22.98 4.11
C PRO A 375 16.88 22.74 4.97
N ASP A 376 15.94 21.95 4.44
CA ASP A 376 14.74 21.50 5.14
C ASP A 376 15.10 20.67 6.37
N HIS A 377 16.17 19.85 6.28
CA HIS A 377 16.73 19.07 7.38
C HIS A 377 18.25 19.03 7.32
N HIS A 378 18.90 18.63 8.42
CA HIS A 378 20.33 18.32 8.43
C HIS A 378 20.56 16.80 8.43
N PHE A 379 21.75 16.33 8.04
CA PHE A 379 22.03 14.90 7.84
C PHE A 379 21.62 13.99 9.03
N PRO A 380 21.98 14.28 10.30
CA PRO A 380 21.52 13.44 11.40
C PRO A 380 20.01 13.42 11.64
N GLY A 381 19.28 14.46 11.24
CA GLY A 381 17.85 14.59 11.51
C GLY A 381 16.93 13.81 10.57
N MET A 382 17.47 13.26 9.47
CA MET A 382 16.73 12.45 8.50
C MET A 382 17.57 11.26 8.03
N ARG A 383 16.92 10.21 7.51
CA ARG A 383 17.56 9.03 6.89
C ARG A 383 16.96 8.75 5.53
N SER A 384 17.67 8.00 4.70
CA SER A 384 17.21 7.75 3.32
C SER A 384 15.90 6.96 3.29
N THR A 385 15.66 6.12 4.30
CA THR A 385 14.41 5.42 4.60
C THR A 385 13.14 6.27 4.41
N LEU A 386 13.19 7.56 4.73
CA LEU A 386 12.04 8.47 4.67
C LEU A 386 11.80 9.08 3.27
N PHE A 387 12.60 8.70 2.27
CA PHE A 387 12.59 9.22 0.92
C PHE A 387 12.55 8.09 -0.11
N ASP A 388 11.94 8.34 -1.27
CA ASP A 388 11.88 7.41 -2.39
C ASP A 388 13.17 7.39 -3.22
N ALA A 389 13.91 8.50 -3.26
CA ALA A 389 15.14 8.63 -4.04
C ALA A 389 16.07 9.71 -3.51
N VAL A 390 17.34 9.69 -3.95
CA VAL A 390 18.35 10.68 -3.57
C VAL A 390 19.08 11.23 -4.80
N PHE A 391 19.27 12.55 -4.80
CA PHE A 391 20.12 13.26 -5.75
C PHE A 391 21.25 14.00 -5.04
N VAL A 392 22.45 13.98 -5.64
CA VAL A 392 23.63 14.69 -5.16
C VAL A 392 24.16 15.59 -6.29
N PRO A 393 24.08 16.93 -6.16
CA PRO A 393 24.69 17.84 -7.12
C PRO A 393 26.22 17.77 -7.06
N GLY A 394 26.89 18.28 -8.10
CA GLY A 394 28.34 18.45 -8.11
C GLY A 394 28.82 19.59 -7.19
N GLY A 395 30.13 19.86 -7.26
CA GLY A 395 30.79 20.94 -6.53
C GLY A 395 31.77 20.48 -5.43
N LYS A 396 32.52 21.44 -4.88
CA LYS A 396 33.53 21.29 -3.83
C LYS A 396 33.00 20.68 -2.53
N HIS A 397 31.70 20.72 -2.30
CA HIS A 397 31.08 20.13 -1.10
C HIS A 397 31.29 18.61 -1.00
N MET A 398 31.70 17.93 -2.07
CA MET A 398 32.10 16.51 -2.03
C MET A 398 33.19 16.24 -0.99
N ALA A 399 34.12 17.17 -0.76
CA ALA A 399 35.14 17.02 0.28
C ALA A 399 34.55 16.97 1.69
N ILE A 400 33.40 17.63 1.91
CA ILE A 400 32.66 17.62 3.17
C ILE A 400 31.86 16.32 3.28
N LEU A 401 31.12 15.94 2.23
CA LEU A 401 30.31 14.72 2.23
C LEU A 401 31.17 13.46 2.40
N ALA A 402 32.34 13.39 1.74
CA ALA A 402 33.27 12.28 1.87
C ALA A 402 33.82 12.07 3.29
N LYS A 403 33.84 13.14 4.10
CA LYS A 403 34.26 13.10 5.52
C LYS A 403 33.08 12.92 6.49
N ASN A 404 31.84 12.92 6.01
CA ASN A 404 30.66 12.76 6.84
C ASN A 404 30.13 11.31 6.77
N GLY A 405 30.18 10.60 7.89
CA GLY A 405 29.71 9.21 7.97
C GLY A 405 28.25 9.02 7.58
N ILE A 406 27.38 9.95 7.99
CA ILE A 406 25.95 9.90 7.69
C ILE A 406 25.71 10.15 6.20
N ALA A 407 26.33 11.17 5.61
CA ALA A 407 26.17 11.44 4.18
C ALA A 407 26.64 10.27 3.29
N LYS A 408 27.71 9.56 3.68
CA LYS A 408 28.11 8.31 3.00
C LYS A 408 27.04 7.22 3.16
N TYR A 409 26.55 7.04 4.37
CA TYR A 409 25.53 6.05 4.70
C TYR A 409 24.21 6.29 3.96
N TRP A 410 23.83 7.55 3.69
CA TRP A 410 22.69 7.87 2.84
C TRP A 410 22.76 7.20 1.47
N ILE A 411 23.94 7.10 0.87
CA ILE A 411 24.13 6.46 -0.43
C ILE A 411 24.04 4.94 -0.32
N THR A 412 24.73 4.34 0.67
CA THR A 412 24.73 2.88 0.84
C THR A 412 23.35 2.37 1.26
N GLU A 413 22.68 3.05 2.18
CA GLU A 413 21.32 2.73 2.62
C GLU A 413 20.31 2.88 1.47
N SER A 414 20.39 3.97 0.68
CA SER A 414 19.55 4.10 -0.52
C SER A 414 19.79 2.98 -1.53
N PHE A 415 21.04 2.54 -1.69
CA PHE A 415 21.37 1.49 -2.64
C PHE A 415 20.77 0.15 -2.21
N ALA A 416 21.01 -0.24 -0.96
CA ALA A 416 20.51 -1.48 -0.37
C ALA A 416 18.99 -1.51 -0.27
N HIS A 417 18.34 -0.37 -0.06
CA HIS A 417 16.88 -0.24 -0.14
C HIS A 417 16.35 -0.10 -1.57
N LEU A 418 17.17 -0.36 -2.58
CA LEU A 418 16.79 -0.41 -3.99
C LEU A 418 16.31 0.93 -4.56
N LYS A 419 16.59 2.04 -3.89
CA LYS A 419 16.11 3.37 -4.28
C LYS A 419 16.93 3.92 -5.43
N PRO A 420 16.33 4.71 -6.33
CA PRO A 420 17.08 5.45 -7.34
C PRO A 420 18.06 6.42 -6.69
N ILE A 421 19.29 6.43 -7.21
CA ILE A 421 20.37 7.31 -6.77
C ILE A 421 20.82 8.08 -7.99
N ALA A 422 20.97 9.40 -7.87
CA ALA A 422 21.47 10.21 -8.96
C ALA A 422 22.56 11.19 -8.52
N GLY A 423 23.55 11.40 -9.38
CA GLY A 423 24.56 12.43 -9.14
C GLY A 423 25.29 12.85 -10.39
N ILE A 424 25.75 14.11 -10.41
CA ILE A 424 26.44 14.69 -11.55
C ILE A 424 27.81 15.24 -11.17
N ASN A 425 28.72 15.26 -12.14
CA ASN A 425 30.08 15.80 -12.01
C ASN A 425 30.83 15.17 -10.83
N GLU A 426 31.29 15.95 -9.85
CA GLU A 426 32.07 15.45 -8.70
C GLU A 426 31.29 14.44 -7.84
N ALA A 427 29.96 14.49 -7.85
CA ALA A 427 29.12 13.54 -7.12
C ALA A 427 29.22 12.11 -7.67
N VAL A 428 29.58 11.95 -8.94
CA VAL A 428 29.75 10.63 -9.57
C VAL A 428 30.81 9.81 -8.83
N ASP A 429 31.95 10.43 -8.52
CA ASP A 429 33.05 9.75 -7.80
C ASP A 429 32.68 9.46 -6.34
N PHE A 430 31.92 10.37 -5.71
CA PHE A 430 31.42 10.16 -4.35
C PHE A 430 30.48 8.96 -4.27
N ILE A 431 29.51 8.85 -5.19
CA ILE A 431 28.56 7.74 -5.28
C ILE A 431 29.30 6.44 -5.59
N ARG A 432 30.15 6.44 -6.62
CA ARG A 432 30.95 5.27 -7.01
C ARG A 432 31.76 4.71 -5.84
N LYS A 433 32.37 5.59 -5.04
CA LYS A 433 33.17 5.19 -3.88
C LYS A 433 32.34 4.59 -2.75
N GLN A 434 31.08 5.00 -2.57
CA GLN A 434 30.24 4.43 -1.52
C GLN A 434 29.61 3.10 -1.93
N ILE A 435 29.21 2.97 -3.20
CA ILE A 435 28.68 1.71 -3.73
C ILE A 435 29.80 0.68 -3.84
N ASN A 436 30.92 1.05 -4.45
CA ASN A 436 32.14 0.25 -4.54
C ASN A 436 31.92 -1.19 -5.05
N LEU A 437 31.04 -1.35 -6.05
CA LEU A 437 30.79 -2.61 -6.76
C LEU A 437 31.15 -2.44 -8.23
N ASP A 438 31.97 -3.35 -8.76
CA ASP A 438 32.41 -3.31 -10.16
C ASP A 438 31.25 -3.51 -11.16
N ALA A 439 30.20 -4.23 -10.74
CA ALA A 439 29.00 -4.46 -11.54
C ALA A 439 28.16 -3.19 -11.76
N VAL A 440 28.33 -2.15 -10.94
CA VAL A 440 27.58 -0.89 -11.05
C VAL A 440 28.40 0.11 -11.84
N GLU A 441 27.98 0.38 -13.08
CA GLU A 441 28.65 1.31 -13.97
C GLU A 441 28.34 2.77 -13.62
N HIS A 442 29.30 3.66 -13.88
CA HIS A 442 29.21 5.09 -13.59
C HIS A 442 29.80 5.91 -14.74
N ALA A 443 29.32 7.14 -14.94
CA ALA A 443 29.80 8.02 -16.00
C ALA A 443 31.29 8.37 -15.85
N ALA A 444 32.07 8.12 -16.90
CA ALA A 444 33.51 8.39 -16.93
C ALA A 444 33.82 9.76 -17.53
N SER A 445 33.18 10.11 -18.67
CA SER A 445 33.39 11.42 -19.31
C SER A 445 32.27 11.80 -20.28
N GLY A 446 31.61 12.94 -20.08
CA GLY A 446 30.68 13.52 -21.07
C GLY A 446 29.38 12.74 -21.32
N GLU A 447 29.26 11.52 -20.81
CA GLU A 447 28.09 10.66 -21.01
C GLU A 447 27.17 10.61 -19.78
N VAL A 448 25.95 10.12 -20.03
CA VAL A 448 24.98 9.74 -19.01
C VAL A 448 24.93 8.22 -18.92
N VAL A 449 25.19 7.68 -17.73
CA VAL A 449 25.14 6.25 -17.43
C VAL A 449 23.99 6.00 -16.48
N GLU A 450 23.18 4.99 -16.78
CA GLU A 450 22.26 4.38 -15.81
C GLU A 450 22.67 2.93 -15.65
N SER A 451 22.88 2.52 -14.41
CA SER A 451 23.23 1.15 -14.06
C SER A 451 22.53 0.77 -12.76
N TYR A 452 21.65 -0.22 -12.80
CA TYR A 452 20.86 -0.65 -11.65
C TYR A 452 20.11 0.51 -10.97
N GLY A 453 19.56 1.47 -11.71
CA GLY A 453 18.86 2.63 -11.13
C GLY A 453 19.78 3.65 -10.45
N VAL A 454 21.10 3.54 -10.64
CA VAL A 454 22.08 4.58 -10.32
C VAL A 454 22.33 5.40 -11.57
N VAL A 455 21.88 6.65 -11.58
CA VAL A 455 21.98 7.55 -12.73
C VAL A 455 23.12 8.55 -12.50
N THR A 456 24.15 8.50 -13.33
CA THR A 456 25.31 9.39 -13.23
C THR A 456 25.57 10.11 -14.54
N GLY A 457 26.08 11.34 -14.45
CA GLY A 457 26.40 12.14 -15.63
C GLY A 457 27.53 13.12 -15.39
N ARG A 458 28.35 13.38 -16.41
CA ARG A 458 29.40 14.42 -16.36
C ARG A 458 29.18 15.41 -17.51
N GLY A 459 29.02 16.69 -17.19
CA GLY A 459 28.70 17.71 -18.18
C GLY A 459 28.08 18.96 -17.58
N SER A 460 27.61 19.84 -18.45
CA SER A 460 26.92 21.07 -18.05
C SER A 460 25.58 20.75 -17.39
N PRO A 461 25.24 21.35 -16.23
CA PRO A 461 23.90 21.21 -15.63
C PRO A 461 22.79 21.60 -16.61
N ALA A 462 23.06 22.58 -17.49
CA ALA A 462 22.12 23.02 -18.50
C ALA A 462 21.82 21.99 -19.58
N GLU A 463 22.70 21.01 -19.82
CA GLU A 463 22.50 19.93 -20.78
C GLU A 463 21.92 18.69 -20.10
N LEU A 464 22.43 18.35 -18.91
CA LEU A 464 22.03 17.14 -18.18
C LEU A 464 20.61 17.24 -17.59
N LEU A 465 20.19 18.44 -17.18
CA LEU A 465 18.92 18.67 -16.49
C LEU A 465 17.84 19.28 -17.40
N GLN A 466 17.93 19.04 -18.71
CA GLN A 466 16.85 19.40 -19.64
C GLN A 466 15.74 18.35 -19.58
N PRO A 467 14.48 18.74 -19.27
CA PRO A 467 13.36 17.81 -19.33
C PRO A 467 13.00 17.55 -20.80
N SER A 468 12.75 16.29 -21.15
CA SER A 468 12.08 15.97 -22.41
C SER A 468 10.56 16.05 -22.29
N SER A 469 9.87 16.00 -23.43
CA SER A 469 8.40 15.95 -23.50
C SER A 469 7.83 14.59 -23.12
N GLU A 470 8.61 13.51 -23.26
CA GLU A 470 8.18 12.14 -23.04
C GLU A 470 9.26 11.37 -22.26
N ILE A 471 8.92 10.96 -21.04
CA ILE A 471 9.82 10.19 -20.17
C ILE A 471 9.39 8.73 -20.22
N GLY A 472 10.27 7.88 -20.73
CA GLY A 472 10.06 6.44 -20.81
C GLY A 472 11.33 5.63 -20.57
N ARG A 473 11.22 4.31 -20.72
CA ARG A 473 12.34 3.37 -20.53
C ARG A 473 13.56 3.69 -21.38
N ASP A 474 13.35 4.17 -22.60
CA ASP A 474 14.42 4.42 -23.58
C ASP A 474 15.01 5.85 -23.51
N SER A 475 14.66 6.60 -22.45
CA SER A 475 15.15 7.96 -22.23
C SER A 475 16.68 7.99 -22.18
N LYS A 476 17.28 9.02 -22.79
CA LYS A 476 18.74 9.20 -22.85
C LYS A 476 19.25 10.33 -21.95
N GLY A 477 18.42 11.32 -21.67
CA GLY A 477 18.74 12.43 -20.78
C GLY A 477 18.92 11.98 -19.35
N PHE A 478 19.80 12.65 -18.59
CA PHE A 478 20.05 12.32 -17.19
C PHE A 478 18.79 12.51 -16.34
N LEU A 479 18.13 13.67 -16.47
CA LEU A 479 16.90 13.96 -15.72
C LEU A 479 15.80 12.95 -16.01
N ASP A 480 15.55 12.66 -17.29
CA ASP A 480 14.50 11.73 -17.71
C ASP A 480 14.77 10.31 -17.20
N ARG A 481 16.02 9.82 -17.28
CA ARG A 481 16.41 8.53 -16.71
C ARG A 481 16.19 8.49 -15.20
N PHE A 482 16.52 9.56 -14.48
CA PHE A 482 16.30 9.60 -13.04
C PHE A 482 14.81 9.58 -12.69
N ILE A 483 13.99 10.40 -13.37
CA ILE A 483 12.53 10.41 -13.19
C ILE A 483 11.93 9.03 -13.53
N TRP A 484 12.38 8.41 -14.62
CA TRP A 484 11.97 7.06 -14.98
C TRP A 484 12.26 6.06 -13.85
N GLN A 485 13.49 6.04 -13.32
CA GLN A 485 13.86 5.13 -12.23
C GLN A 485 13.03 5.37 -10.96
N ILE A 486 12.71 6.62 -10.62
CA ILE A 486 11.79 6.96 -9.51
C ILE A 486 10.39 6.41 -9.77
N SER A 487 9.88 6.54 -11.00
CA SER A 487 8.56 6.02 -11.36
C SER A 487 8.46 4.50 -11.31
N ARG A 488 9.60 3.78 -11.43
CA ARG A 488 9.66 2.32 -11.26
C ARG A 488 9.68 1.90 -9.79
N HIS A 489 9.59 2.86 -8.87
CA HIS A 489 9.61 2.72 -7.42
C HIS A 489 10.94 2.24 -6.84
N ARG A 490 11.45 1.09 -7.29
CA ARG A 490 12.70 0.46 -6.85
C ARG A 490 13.39 -0.25 -8.02
N ASN A 491 14.71 -0.43 -7.92
CA ASN A 491 15.45 -1.28 -8.83
C ASN A 491 15.59 -2.69 -8.27
N TRP A 492 14.63 -3.56 -8.61
CA TRP A 492 14.58 -4.96 -8.15
C TRP A 492 15.76 -5.81 -8.62
N GLN A 493 16.37 -5.45 -9.74
CA GLN A 493 17.49 -6.19 -10.31
C GLN A 493 18.72 -6.19 -9.38
N ARG A 494 18.93 -5.12 -8.60
CA ARG A 494 19.99 -5.08 -7.57
C ARG A 494 19.90 -6.23 -6.58
N GLU A 495 18.68 -6.59 -6.17
CA GLU A 495 18.45 -7.66 -5.21
C GLU A 495 18.48 -9.04 -5.86
N LEU A 496 17.93 -9.15 -7.07
CA LEU A 496 17.95 -10.41 -7.85
C LEU A 496 19.39 -10.85 -8.17
N ASP A 497 20.28 -9.89 -8.44
CA ASP A 497 21.70 -10.16 -8.70
C ASP A 497 22.56 -10.20 -7.43
N GLY A 498 21.96 -10.10 -6.24
CA GLY A 498 22.64 -10.20 -4.95
C GLY A 498 23.51 -9.00 -4.57
N LEU A 499 23.49 -7.91 -5.35
CA LEU A 499 24.35 -6.73 -5.13
C LEU A 499 24.08 -6.04 -3.79
N VAL A 500 22.84 -6.12 -3.28
CA VAL A 500 22.49 -5.53 -1.98
C VAL A 500 23.14 -6.24 -0.80
N ASP A 501 23.46 -7.53 -0.94
CA ASP A 501 24.09 -8.33 0.13
C ASP A 501 25.60 -8.02 0.23
N GLU A 502 26.17 -7.33 -0.77
CA GLU A 502 27.58 -6.90 -0.80
C GLU A 502 27.81 -5.51 -0.18
N ILE A 503 26.74 -4.79 0.17
CA ILE A 503 26.82 -3.43 0.73
C ILE A 503 26.39 -3.41 2.19
N ALA A 504 27.19 -2.74 3.02
CA ALA A 504 26.81 -2.43 4.39
C ALA A 504 25.76 -1.30 4.41
N ALA A 505 24.55 -1.63 4.86
CA ALA A 505 23.42 -0.73 4.98
C ALA A 505 22.71 -0.87 6.33
#